data_AF-A0A845YV59-F1
#
_entry.id   AF-A0A845YV59-F1
#
_cell.length_a   1.000
_cell.length_b   1.000
_cell.length_c   1.000
_cell.angle_alpha   90.00
_cell.angle_beta   90.00
_cell.angle_gamma   90.00
#
_symmetry.space_group_name_H-M   'P 1'
#
loop_
_entity.id
_entity.type
_entity.pdbx_description
1 polymer ?
#
loop_
_entity_poly.entity_id
_entity_poly.type
_entity_poly.pdbx_seq_one_letter_code
_entity_poly.pdbx_strand_id
1 'polypeptide(L)'
;MLVEDALNLTIEELYEHIGRDTTTKFGGNIGLGETDPQEYQNRGLRWLNKHRQNLKKAICNSYIAEIALHKERTRDQALLIAAIADILVSLSLGVSPVVVAALLVKEGVTQLCLEES
;
A
#
# COMPACT_ATOMS: atom_id res chain seq x y z
N MET A 1 0.75 11.94 -2.94
CA MET A 1 2.14 11.43 -2.99
C MET A 1 2.41 11.02 -4.42
N LEU A 2 3.55 11.42 -4.99
CA LEU A 2 3.99 10.95 -6.30
C LEU A 2 4.64 9.57 -6.18
N VAL A 3 4.75 8.85 -7.30
CA VAL A 3 5.33 7.49 -7.31
C VAL A 3 6.81 7.53 -6.94
N GLU A 4 7.53 8.54 -7.43
CA GLU A 4 8.95 8.78 -7.18
C GLU A 4 9.22 9.03 -5.70
N ASP A 5 8.34 9.77 -5.02
CA ASP A 5 8.43 10.00 -3.58
C ASP A 5 8.27 8.68 -2.83
N ALA A 6 7.25 7.88 -3.20
CA ALA A 6 6.94 6.62 -2.54
C ALA A 6 8.03 5.55 -2.70
N LEU A 7 8.81 5.62 -3.80
CA LEU A 7 9.96 4.73 -4.02
C LEU A 7 11.08 4.96 -3.02
N ASN A 8 11.27 6.20 -2.57
CA ASN A 8 12.34 6.56 -1.65
C ASN A 8 12.01 6.26 -0.18
N LEU A 9 10.74 5.99 0.13
CA LEU A 9 10.31 5.66 1.49
C LEU A 9 10.69 4.23 1.89
N THR A 10 11.00 4.03 3.17
CA THR A 10 11.15 2.69 3.76
C THR A 10 9.77 2.03 3.95
N ILE A 11 9.76 0.73 4.23
CA ILE A 11 8.52 0.00 4.53
C ILE A 11 7.84 0.59 5.77
N GLU A 12 8.62 0.94 6.79
CA GLU A 12 8.15 1.58 8.02
C GLU A 12 7.50 2.94 7.74
N GLU A 13 8.13 3.78 6.92
CA GLU A 13 7.58 5.08 6.52
C GLU A 13 6.27 4.93 5.74
N LEU A 14 6.17 3.92 4.88
CA LEU A 14 4.94 3.63 4.14
C LEU A 14 3.81 3.18 5.08
N TYR A 15 4.11 2.32 6.07
CA TYR A 15 3.16 1.97 7.12
C TYR A 15 2.73 3.18 7.94
N GLU A 16 3.66 4.07 8.27
CA GLU A 16 3.37 5.32 8.97
C GLU A 16 2.39 6.18 8.18
N HIS A 17 2.62 6.36 6.87
CA HIS A 17 1.73 7.12 5.99
C HIS A 17 0.31 6.55 5.96
N ILE A 18 0.16 5.23 5.85
CA ILE A 18 -1.16 4.55 5.93
C ILE A 18 -1.80 4.82 7.31
N GLY A 19 -1.02 4.72 8.39
CA GLY A 19 -1.49 5.02 9.75
C GLY A 19 -2.01 6.45 9.93
N ARG A 20 -1.33 7.42 9.32
CA ARG A 20 -1.74 8.85 9.36
C ARG A 20 -3.02 9.09 8.55
N ASP A 21 -3.10 8.53 7.35
CA ASP A 21 -4.27 8.66 6.46
C ASP A 21 -5.54 8.06 7.08
N THR A 22 -5.42 6.95 7.82
CA THR A 22 -6.55 6.30 8.50
C THR A 22 -7.04 7.08 9.73
N THR A 23 -6.14 7.82 10.39
CA THR A 23 -6.46 8.60 11.60
C THR A 23 -7.24 9.87 11.26
N THR A 24 -6.91 10.52 10.15
CA THR A 24 -7.53 11.80 9.75
C THR A 24 -9.01 11.69 9.32
N LYS A 25 -9.52 10.48 9.00
CA LYS A 25 -10.90 10.28 8.52
C LYS A 25 -11.93 9.80 9.57
N PHE A 26 -11.51 9.30 10.73
CA PHE A 26 -12.43 8.68 11.71
C PHE A 26 -12.62 9.45 13.03
N GLY A 27 -11.99 10.61 13.22
CA GLY A 27 -12.19 11.42 14.42
C GLY A 27 -11.20 12.57 14.45
N GLY A 28 -11.64 13.74 14.01
CA GLY A 28 -10.81 14.94 14.01
C GLY A 28 -10.24 15.19 15.40
N ASN A 29 -8.93 15.42 15.50
CA ASN A 29 -8.25 16.01 16.66
C ASN A 29 -8.82 15.65 18.04
N ILE A 30 -9.24 14.40 18.28
CA ILE A 30 -9.59 13.96 19.64
C ILE A 30 -8.27 13.58 20.32
N GLY A 31 -7.50 14.60 20.70
CA GLY A 31 -6.67 14.64 21.89
C GLY A 31 -5.68 13.52 22.16
N LEU A 32 -5.28 12.70 21.18
CA LEU A 32 -4.07 11.89 21.30
C LEU A 32 -2.93 12.84 20.93
N GLY A 33 -2.08 13.16 21.90
CA GLY A 33 -0.93 14.05 21.74
C GLY A 33 0.03 13.59 20.63
N GLU A 34 1.24 14.16 20.58
CA GLU A 34 2.30 13.77 19.64
C GLU A 34 2.35 12.24 19.53
N THR A 35 1.76 11.73 18.45
CA THR A 35 1.56 10.30 18.29
C THR A 35 2.88 9.77 17.76
N ASP A 36 3.56 8.96 18.57
CA ASP A 36 4.83 8.33 18.23
C ASP A 36 4.74 7.70 16.81
N PRO A 37 5.71 7.94 15.91
CA PRO A 37 5.82 7.25 14.62
C PRO A 37 5.50 5.75 14.70
N GLN A 38 5.91 5.07 15.78
CA GLN A 38 5.65 3.66 15.99
C GLN A 38 4.16 3.30 16.06
N GLU A 39 3.33 4.18 16.65
CA GLU A 39 1.89 3.96 16.69
C GLU A 39 1.25 4.04 15.30
N TYR A 40 1.68 4.98 14.48
CA TYR A 40 1.19 5.11 13.11
C TYR A 40 1.59 3.90 12.28
N GLN A 41 2.82 3.41 12.42
CA GLN A 41 3.26 2.17 11.79
C GLN A 41 2.36 0.99 12.18
N ASN A 42 2.09 0.83 13.47
CA ASN A 42 1.20 -0.23 13.98
C ASN A 42 -0.23 -0.11 13.45
N ARG A 43 -0.74 1.12 13.27
CA ARG A 43 -2.04 1.37 12.64
C ARG A 43 -2.02 1.00 11.15
N GLY A 44 -0.96 1.37 10.43
CA GLY A 44 -0.77 0.99 9.03
C GLY A 44 -0.76 -0.52 8.84
N LEU A 45 -0.03 -1.25 9.68
CA LEU A 45 0.02 -2.71 9.65
C LEU A 45 -1.37 -3.33 9.91
N ARG A 46 -2.09 -2.87 10.92
CA ARG A 46 -3.47 -3.32 11.20
C ARG A 46 -4.39 -3.03 10.03
N TRP A 47 -4.25 -1.86 9.41
CA TRP A 47 -5.04 -1.49 8.22
C TRP A 47 -4.75 -2.45 7.05
N LEU A 48 -3.48 -2.76 6.79
CA LEU A 48 -3.09 -3.67 5.72
C LEU A 48 -3.69 -5.05 5.96
N ASN A 49 -3.55 -5.60 7.15
CA ASN A 49 -4.10 -6.91 7.51
C ASN A 49 -5.62 -6.97 7.33
N LYS A 50 -6.32 -5.90 7.69
CA LYS A 50 -7.78 -5.79 7.50
C LYS A 50 -8.19 -5.79 6.02
N HIS A 51 -7.40 -5.16 5.14
CA HIS A 51 -7.73 -5.01 3.72
C HIS A 51 -7.03 -6.03 2.81
N ARG A 52 -6.12 -6.86 3.35
CA ARG A 52 -5.26 -7.79 2.62
C ARG A 52 -6.04 -8.63 1.61
N GLN A 53 -7.17 -9.20 2.01
CA GLN A 53 -8.00 -10.02 1.13
C GLN A 53 -8.60 -9.24 -0.05
N ASN A 54 -9.03 -8.00 0.17
CA ASN A 54 -9.60 -7.17 -0.89
C ASN A 54 -8.49 -6.72 -1.87
N LEU A 55 -7.32 -6.36 -1.34
CA LEU A 55 -6.15 -6.03 -2.14
C LEU A 55 -5.71 -7.22 -3.00
N LYS A 56 -5.62 -8.42 -2.40
CA LYS A 56 -5.29 -9.65 -3.11
C LYS A 56 -6.26 -9.93 -4.26
N LYS A 57 -7.57 -9.86 -4.00
CA LYS A 57 -8.61 -10.08 -5.03
C LYS A 57 -8.51 -9.10 -6.19
N ALA A 58 -8.20 -7.83 -5.91
CA ALA A 58 -8.08 -6.80 -6.93
C ALA A 58 -6.79 -6.93 -7.75
N ILE A 59 -5.67 -7.28 -7.11
CA ILE A 59 -4.34 -7.26 -7.74
C ILE A 59 -4.03 -8.59 -8.42
N CYS A 60 -4.20 -9.72 -7.73
CA CYS A 60 -3.64 -11.00 -8.16
C CYS A 60 -4.35 -11.64 -9.36
N ASN A 61 -5.56 -11.18 -9.69
CA ASN A 61 -6.30 -11.60 -10.88
C ASN A 61 -6.30 -10.52 -11.98
N SER A 62 -5.56 -9.43 -11.80
CA SER A 62 -5.48 -8.36 -12.79
C SER A 62 -4.45 -8.71 -13.86
N TYR A 63 -4.87 -8.68 -15.12
CA TYR A 63 -4.01 -8.81 -16.30
C TYR A 63 -2.83 -7.82 -16.29
N ILE A 64 -3.01 -6.65 -15.65
CA ILE A 64 -1.98 -5.62 -15.52
C ILE A 64 -0.87 -6.09 -14.55
N ALA A 65 -1.26 -6.71 -13.43
CA ALA A 65 -0.30 -7.27 -12.48
C ALA A 65 0.43 -8.46 -13.11
N GLU A 66 -0.26 -9.31 -13.88
CA GLU A 66 0.32 -10.43 -14.61
C GLU A 66 1.40 -9.96 -15.61
N ILE A 67 1.12 -8.93 -16.42
CA ILE A 67 2.12 -8.36 -17.34
C ILE A 67 3.33 -7.79 -16.60
N ALA A 68 3.09 -7.11 -15.48
CA ALA A 68 4.15 -6.44 -14.73
C ALA A 68 5.01 -7.42 -13.90
N LEU A 69 4.46 -8.58 -13.51
CA LEU A 69 5.17 -9.64 -12.78
C LEU A 69 5.91 -10.63 -13.69
N HIS A 70 5.41 -10.90 -14.90
CA HIS A 70 5.96 -11.93 -15.78
C HIS A 70 6.94 -11.44 -16.84
N LYS A 71 6.93 -10.15 -17.21
CA LYS A 71 8.00 -9.62 -18.07
C LYS A 71 9.27 -9.48 -17.23
N GLU A 72 10.37 -10.11 -17.68
CA GLU A 72 11.75 -10.05 -17.14
C GLU A 72 12.35 -8.61 -17.09
N ARG A 73 11.54 -7.56 -16.98
CA ARG A 73 11.97 -6.19 -16.72
C ARG A 73 12.10 -5.99 -15.22
N THR A 74 13.24 -6.39 -14.69
CA THR A 74 13.72 -6.11 -13.33
C THR A 74 13.82 -4.63 -12.94
N ARG A 75 13.20 -3.66 -13.65
CA ARG A 75 13.67 -2.27 -13.56
C ARG A 75 12.66 -1.13 -13.51
N ASP A 76 11.35 -1.37 -13.54
CA ASP A 76 10.42 -0.24 -13.40
C ASP A 76 9.44 -0.44 -12.25
N GLN A 77 9.98 -0.36 -11.03
CA GLN A 77 9.19 -0.33 -9.81
C GLN A 77 8.18 0.84 -9.85
N ALA A 78 8.52 1.97 -10.47
CA ALA A 78 7.58 3.08 -10.64
C ALA A 78 6.38 2.66 -11.51
N LEU A 79 6.62 2.00 -12.65
CA LEU A 79 5.53 1.50 -13.50
C LEU A 79 4.65 0.48 -12.77
N LEU A 80 5.25 -0.44 -12.01
CA LEU A 80 4.49 -1.43 -11.23
C LEU A 80 3.66 -0.76 -10.12
N ILE A 81 4.23 0.22 -9.41
CA ILE A 81 3.52 1.01 -8.40
C ILE A 81 2.37 1.77 -9.05
N ALA A 82 2.58 2.44 -10.18
CA ALA A 82 1.54 3.18 -10.89
C ALA A 82 0.40 2.27 -11.35
N ALA A 83 0.74 1.11 -11.91
CA ALA A 83 -0.22 0.11 -12.35
C ALA A 83 -1.07 -0.45 -11.19
N ILE A 84 -0.45 -0.78 -10.06
CA ILE A 84 -1.18 -1.23 -8.88
C ILE A 84 -2.01 -0.09 -8.28
N ALA A 85 -1.46 1.12 -8.20
CA ALA A 85 -2.18 2.28 -7.67
C ALA A 85 -3.46 2.55 -8.48
N ASP A 86 -3.42 2.46 -9.81
CA ASP A 86 -4.57 2.61 -10.69
C ASP A 86 -5.69 1.59 -10.38
N ILE A 87 -5.33 0.32 -10.18
CA ILE A 87 -6.27 -0.72 -9.72
C ILE A 87 -6.90 -0.33 -8.38
N LEU A 88 -6.07 0.12 -7.44
CA LEU A 88 -6.47 0.42 -6.06
C LEU A 88 -7.34 1.69 -5.93
N VAL A 89 -7.28 2.63 -6.88
CA VAL A 89 -8.15 3.82 -6.90
C VAL A 89 -9.64 3.42 -6.85
N SER A 90 -10.00 2.31 -7.49
CA SER A 90 -11.39 1.82 -7.53
C SER A 90 -11.91 1.30 -6.18
N LEU A 91 -11.03 0.98 -5.22
CA LEU A 91 -11.40 0.30 -3.97
C LEU A 91 -11.80 1.23 -2.83
N SER A 92 -11.74 2.55 -3.01
CA SER A 92 -12.12 3.55 -1.99
C SER A 92 -11.51 3.28 -0.60
N LEU A 93 -10.20 2.98 -0.59
CA LEU A 93 -9.46 2.45 0.56
C LEU A 93 -9.33 3.39 1.78
N GLY A 94 -9.69 4.66 1.62
CA GLY A 94 -9.52 5.68 2.66
C GLY A 94 -8.08 6.20 2.79
N VAL A 95 -7.09 5.53 2.19
CA VAL A 95 -5.66 5.86 2.18
C VAL A 95 -5.14 6.09 0.77
N SER A 96 -3.96 6.70 0.63
CA SER A 96 -3.35 6.92 -0.69
C SER A 96 -3.08 5.60 -1.44
N PRO A 97 -3.67 5.39 -2.64
CA PRO A 97 -3.41 4.19 -3.45
C PRO A 97 -1.93 4.01 -3.83
N VAL A 98 -1.20 5.12 -4.03
CA VAL A 98 0.23 5.11 -4.35
C VAL A 98 1.07 4.59 -3.19
N VAL A 99 0.76 4.99 -1.95
CA VAL A 99 1.45 4.50 -0.74
C VAL A 99 1.25 3.00 -0.58
N VAL A 100 0.00 2.53 -0.73
CA VAL A 100 -0.31 1.10 -0.62
C VAL A 100 0.37 0.31 -1.73
N ALA A 101 0.35 0.81 -2.97
CA ALA A 101 1.04 0.18 -4.09
C ALA A 101 2.55 0.08 -3.85
N ALA A 102 3.20 1.15 -3.38
CA ALA A 102 4.62 1.14 -3.04
C ALA A 102 4.96 0.12 -1.94
N LEU A 103 4.12 0.03 -0.92
CA LEU A 103 4.28 -0.95 0.16
C LEU A 103 4.22 -2.39 -0.39
N LEU A 104 3.18 -2.70 -1.16
CA LEU A 104 2.99 -4.03 -1.74
C LEU A 104 4.13 -4.41 -2.70
N VAL A 105 4.67 -3.44 -3.44
CA VAL A 105 5.83 -3.65 -4.32
C VAL A 105 7.10 -3.94 -3.52
N LYS A 106 7.33 -3.23 -2.41
CA LYS A 106 8.52 -3.44 -1.56
C LYS A 106 8.46 -4.72 -0.74
N GLU A 107 7.29 -5.10 -0.23
CA GLU A 107 7.08 -6.41 0.43
C GLU A 107 7.11 -7.57 -0.56
N GLY A 108 6.81 -7.29 -1.83
CA GLY A 108 6.79 -8.25 -2.91
C GLY A 108 5.36 -8.69 -3.22
N VAL A 109 4.82 -8.18 -4.32
CA VAL A 109 3.46 -8.48 -4.80
C VAL A 109 3.24 -9.98 -5.00
N THR A 110 4.28 -10.71 -5.40
CA THR A 110 4.24 -12.17 -5.51
C THR A 110 3.93 -12.84 -4.17
N GLN A 111 4.46 -12.32 -3.05
CA GLN A 111 4.16 -12.85 -1.71
C GLN A 111 2.68 -12.68 -1.38
N LEU A 112 2.10 -11.49 -1.66
CA LEU A 112 0.66 -11.24 -1.50
C LEU A 112 -0.20 -12.25 -2.29
N CYS A 113 0.23 -12.63 -3.49
CA CYS A 113 -0.53 -13.52 -4.37
C CYS A 113 -0.34 -15.02 -4.07
N LEU A 114 0.81 -15.41 -3.53
CA LEU A 114 1.13 -16.80 -3.19
C LEU A 114 0.71 -17.22 -1.78
N GLU A 115 0.53 -16.29 -0.85
CA GLU A 115 0.07 -16.61 0.50
C GLU A 115 -1.30 -17.30 0.45
N GLU A 116 -1.37 -18.58 0.83
CA GLU A 116 -2.65 -19.26 1.06
C GLU A 116 -3.31 -18.67 2.31
N SER A 117 -4.59 -18.31 2.19
CA SER A 117 -5.38 -17.69 3.25
C SER A 117 -6.73 -18.35 3.36
#